data_AF-A0A352M5R2-F1
#
_entry.id   AF-A0A352M5R2-F1
#
_cell.length_a   1.000
_cell.length_b   1.000
_cell.length_c   1.000
_cell.angle_alpha   90.00
_cell.angle_beta   90.00
_cell.angle_gamma   90.00
#
_symmetry.space_group_name_H-M   'P 1'
#
loop_
_entity.id
_entity.type
_entity.pdbx_description
1 polymer ?
#
loop_
_entity_poly.entity_id
_entity_poly.type
_entity_poly.pdbx_seq_one_letter_code
_entity_poly.pdbx_strand_id
1 'polypeptide(L)'
;MLLKEKHKLVESISCANWNFASSGAFIAFMMLDLKNLDRARELYFAEIESVKKGVVSEEELEKAKNQIETAFILAHQNYDGMAEFLGETVTIADIEKYNNYIAEIKNVKKEDVIACAEKYLKHESHSLVVIEPKKAEKKMEVGKLAK
;
A
#
# COMPACT_ATOMS: atom_id res chain seq x y z
N MET A 1 -1.00 11.41 -1.23
CA MET A 1 -1.17 12.87 -1.02
C MET A 1 -2.63 13.32 -1.11
N LEU A 2 -3.44 12.86 -2.08
CA LEU A 2 -4.80 13.36 -2.30
C LEU A 2 -5.75 13.22 -1.08
N LEU A 3 -5.83 12.04 -0.47
CA LEU A 3 -6.74 11.78 0.66
C LEU A 3 -6.33 12.48 1.97
N LYS A 4 -5.02 12.46 2.28
CA LYS A 4 -4.46 13.00 3.53
C LYS A 4 -4.16 14.51 3.45
N GLU A 5 -3.44 14.94 2.43
CA GLU A 5 -2.94 16.32 2.35
C GLU A 5 -3.94 17.27 1.70
N LYS A 6 -4.60 16.83 0.62
CA LYS A 6 -5.53 17.69 -0.13
C LYS A 6 -6.92 17.76 0.51
N HIS A 7 -7.46 16.62 0.95
CA HIS A 7 -8.81 16.55 1.50
C HIS A 7 -8.89 16.39 3.02
N LYS A 8 -7.77 16.07 3.70
CA LYS A 8 -7.70 15.86 5.16
C LYS A 8 -8.76 14.88 5.68
N LEU A 9 -9.08 13.86 4.88
CA LEU A 9 -10.13 12.87 5.19
C LEU A 9 -9.60 11.70 6.00
N VAL A 10 -8.31 11.41 5.88
CA VAL A 10 -7.62 10.29 6.53
C VAL A 10 -6.40 10.81 7.29
N GLU A 11 -6.15 10.26 8.48
CA GLU A 11 -4.96 10.55 9.28
C GLU A 11 -3.71 9.88 8.67
N SER A 12 -3.90 8.67 8.16
CA SER A 12 -2.88 7.94 7.40
C SER A 12 -3.52 7.07 6.32
N ILE A 13 -2.77 6.88 5.24
CA ILE A 13 -3.04 5.87 4.24
C ILE A 13 -1.72 5.21 3.85
N SER A 14 -1.72 3.89 3.75
CA SER A 14 -0.62 3.10 3.20
C SER A 14 -1.19 2.00 2.31
N CYS A 15 -0.36 1.51 1.39
CA CYS A 15 -0.70 0.37 0.54
C CYS A 15 0.37 -0.71 0.73
N ALA A 16 -0.05 -1.96 0.70
CA ALA A 16 0.82 -3.12 0.74
C ALA A 16 0.43 -4.10 -0.35
N ASN A 17 1.42 -4.75 -0.95
CA ASN A 17 1.23 -5.95 -1.75
C ASN A 17 1.64 -7.16 -0.91
N TRP A 18 0.72 -8.07 -0.66
CA TRP A 18 1.01 -9.38 -0.08
C TRP A 18 1.03 -10.39 -1.20
N ASN A 19 2.19 -10.98 -1.43
CA ASN A 19 2.40 -11.96 -2.49
C ASN A 19 2.59 -13.35 -1.84
N PHE A 20 1.86 -14.33 -2.34
CA PHE A 20 2.04 -15.74 -2.02
C PHE A 20 2.25 -16.52 -3.32
N ALA A 21 2.79 -17.74 -3.24
CA ALA A 21 3.12 -18.54 -4.43
C ALA A 21 1.92 -18.79 -5.38
N SER A 22 0.68 -18.80 -4.85
CA SER A 22 -0.53 -19.10 -5.63
C SER A 22 -1.58 -17.98 -5.63
N SER A 23 -1.41 -16.95 -4.80
CA SER A 23 -2.39 -15.87 -4.67
C SER A 23 -1.72 -14.62 -4.09
N GLY A 24 -2.44 -13.50 -4.08
CA GLY A 24 -1.94 -12.28 -3.47
C GLY A 24 -3.06 -11.30 -3.21
N ALA A 25 -2.75 -10.26 -2.43
CA ALA A 25 -3.68 -9.19 -2.12
C ALA A 25 -2.98 -7.85 -2.21
N PHE A 26 -3.62 -6.89 -2.86
CA PHE A 26 -3.28 -5.48 -2.72
C PHE A 26 -4.20 -4.88 -1.67
N ILE A 27 -3.61 -4.35 -0.60
CA ILE A 27 -4.35 -3.89 0.58
C ILE A 27 -4.04 -2.42 0.80
N ALA A 28 -5.07 -1.60 0.90
CA ALA A 28 -4.95 -0.23 1.38
C ALA A 28 -5.39 -0.17 2.85
N PHE A 29 -4.48 0.28 3.72
CA PHE A 29 -4.78 0.56 5.11
C PHE A 29 -5.07 2.04 5.28
N MET A 30 -6.20 2.38 5.89
CA MET A 30 -6.58 3.77 6.15
C MET A 30 -6.97 3.93 7.62
N MET A 31 -6.48 5.01 8.25
CA MET A 31 -6.97 5.47 9.55
C MET A 31 -7.76 6.75 9.34
N LEU A 32 -9.05 6.74 9.72
CA LEU A 32 -9.98 7.84 9.47
C LEU A 32 -11.17 7.82 10.44
N ASP A 33 -11.81 8.98 10.61
CA ASP A 33 -13.13 9.09 11.24
C ASP A 33 -14.18 8.41 10.36
N LEU A 34 -15.04 7.56 10.93
CA LEU A 34 -16.04 6.78 10.18
C LEU A 34 -16.94 7.64 9.27
N LYS A 35 -17.26 8.87 9.68
CA LYS A 35 -18.05 9.82 8.88
C LYS A 35 -17.42 10.15 7.51
N ASN A 36 -16.10 9.96 7.38
CA ASN A 36 -15.35 10.22 6.15
C ASN A 36 -15.19 8.97 5.27
N LEU A 37 -15.62 7.78 5.74
CA LEU A 37 -15.36 6.50 5.08
C LEU A 37 -15.83 6.49 3.62
N ASP A 38 -17.09 6.87 3.38
CA ASP A 38 -17.66 6.84 2.02
C ASP A 38 -16.90 7.76 1.08
N ARG A 39 -16.58 8.97 1.55
CA ARG A 39 -15.84 9.95 0.75
C ARG A 39 -14.39 9.51 0.50
N ALA A 40 -13.74 8.90 1.49
CA ALA A 40 -12.40 8.37 1.36
C ALA A 40 -12.36 7.20 0.36
N ARG A 41 -13.36 6.31 0.41
CA ARG A 41 -13.52 5.19 -0.52
C ARG A 41 -13.72 5.67 -1.95
N GLU A 42 -14.61 6.65 -2.16
CA GLU A 42 -14.86 7.24 -3.48
C GLU A 42 -13.57 7.81 -4.09
N LEU A 43 -12.83 8.61 -3.33
CA LEU A 43 -11.58 9.21 -3.79
C LEU A 43 -10.47 8.19 -4.01
N TYR A 44 -10.41 7.13 -3.20
CA TYR A 44 -9.47 6.03 -3.38
C TYR A 44 -9.70 5.32 -4.73
N PHE A 45 -10.95 4.99 -5.05
CA PHE A 45 -11.26 4.37 -6.35
C PHE A 45 -11.10 5.35 -7.51
N ALA A 46 -11.41 6.64 -7.33
CA ALA A 46 -11.14 7.66 -8.34
C ALA A 46 -9.64 7.74 -8.69
N GLU A 47 -8.76 7.60 -7.70
CA GLU A 47 -7.31 7.54 -7.92
C GLU A 47 -6.90 6.30 -8.72
N ILE A 48 -7.44 5.13 -8.39
CA ILE A 48 -7.19 3.89 -9.15
C ILE A 48 -7.63 4.06 -10.61
N GLU A 49 -8.81 4.62 -10.85
CA GLU A 49 -9.29 4.89 -12.22
C GLU A 49 -8.44 5.94 -12.94
N SER A 50 -7.87 6.91 -12.23
CA SER A 50 -6.91 7.87 -12.76
C SER A 50 -5.63 7.17 -13.25
N VAL A 51 -5.10 6.23 -12.46
CA VAL A 51 -3.94 5.40 -12.83
C VAL A 51 -4.23 4.57 -14.06
N LYS A 52 -5.38 3.89 -14.12
CA LYS A 52 -5.79 3.10 -15.30
C LYS A 52 -5.92 3.94 -16.58
N LYS A 53 -6.37 5.20 -16.45
CA LYS A 53 -6.42 6.14 -17.58
C LYS A 53 -5.05 6.69 -18.00
N GLY A 54 -3.97 6.25 -17.36
CA GLY A 54 -2.62 6.68 -17.65
C GLY A 54 -2.28 8.06 -17.12
N VAL A 55 -3.00 8.55 -16.10
CA VAL A 55 -2.65 9.78 -15.38
C VAL A 55 -1.56 9.46 -14.35
N VAL A 56 -0.47 8.88 -14.83
CA VAL A 56 0.78 8.65 -14.09
C VAL A 56 1.86 9.41 -14.85
N SER A 57 2.47 10.40 -14.22
CA SER A 57 3.58 11.13 -14.84
C SER A 57 4.86 10.29 -14.85
N GLU A 58 5.77 10.59 -15.78
CA GLU A 58 7.08 9.93 -15.80
C GLU A 58 7.87 10.19 -14.51
N GLU A 59 7.73 11.40 -13.95
CA GLU A 59 8.35 11.77 -12.68
C GLU A 59 7.83 10.90 -11.52
N GLU A 60 6.52 10.64 -11.45
CA GLU A 60 5.95 9.77 -10.43
C GLU A 60 6.41 8.31 -10.59
N LEU A 61 6.50 7.82 -11.84
CA LEU A 61 7.00 6.47 -12.11
C LEU A 61 8.46 6.33 -11.68
N GLU A 62 9.32 7.26 -12.07
CA GLU A 62 10.73 7.25 -11.69
C GLU A 62 10.91 7.43 -10.19
N LYS A 63 10.11 8.28 -9.54
CA LYS A 63 10.10 8.41 -8.09
C LYS A 63 9.72 7.09 -7.40
N ALA A 64 8.73 6.36 -7.91
CA ALA A 64 8.34 5.07 -7.36
C ALA A 64 9.46 4.02 -7.51
N LYS A 65 10.10 3.95 -8.70
CA LYS A 65 11.27 3.06 -8.92
C LYS A 65 12.41 3.37 -7.95
N ASN A 66 12.75 4.65 -7.78
CA ASN A 66 13.81 5.09 -6.86
C ASN A 66 13.50 4.72 -5.40
N GLN A 67 12.23 4.80 -4.98
CA GLN A 67 11.81 4.37 -3.64
C GLN A 67 12.01 2.86 -3.44
N ILE A 68 11.64 2.04 -4.44
CA ILE A 68 11.83 0.58 -4.39
C ILE A 68 13.32 0.24 -4.34
N GLU A 69 14.14 0.87 -5.20
CA GLU A 69 15.58 0.65 -5.22
C GLU A 69 16.25 1.04 -3.89
N THR A 70 15.84 2.18 -3.31
CA THR A 70 16.33 2.60 -2.00
C THR A 70 15.95 1.61 -0.90
N ALA A 71 14.69 1.15 -0.87
CA ALA A 71 14.22 0.17 0.11
C ALA A 71 14.98 -1.15 -0.02
N PHE A 72 15.23 -1.62 -1.25
CA PHE A 72 16.03 -2.81 -1.52
C PHE A 72 17.46 -2.67 -1.00
N ILE A 73 18.13 -1.55 -1.31
CA ILE A 73 19.51 -1.30 -0.84
C ILE A 73 19.56 -1.31 0.69
N LEU A 74 18.61 -0.64 1.35
CA LEU A 74 18.54 -0.60 2.82
C LEU A 74 18.32 -1.99 3.43
N ALA A 75 17.45 -2.80 2.83
CA ALA A 75 17.23 -4.19 3.26
C ALA A 75 18.48 -5.07 3.09
N HIS A 76 19.35 -4.76 2.12
CA HIS A 76 20.58 -5.51 1.85
C HIS A 76 21.83 -4.98 2.59
N GLN A 77 21.68 -4.08 3.56
CA GLN A 77 22.82 -3.57 4.34
C GLN A 77 23.33 -4.55 5.41
N ASN A 78 22.55 -5.56 5.77
CA ASN A 78 22.92 -6.57 6.76
C ASN A 78 22.53 -7.97 6.30
N TYR A 79 23.19 -8.98 6.86
CA TYR A 79 23.00 -10.38 6.46
C TYR A 79 21.58 -10.89 6.71
N ASP A 80 20.91 -10.41 7.76
CA ASP A 80 19.56 -10.85 8.10
C ASP A 80 18.55 -10.40 7.03
N GLY A 81 18.59 -9.13 6.63
CA GLY A 81 17.70 -8.60 5.59
C GLY A 81 17.98 -9.18 4.20
N MET A 82 19.25 -9.48 3.89
CA MET A 82 19.60 -10.23 2.67
C MET A 82 19.02 -11.65 2.70
N ALA A 83 19.13 -12.35 3.83
CA ALA A 83 18.62 -13.70 3.99
C ALA A 83 17.09 -13.73 3.95
N GLU A 84 16.42 -12.75 4.56
CA GLU A 84 14.96 -12.59 4.52
C GLU A 84 14.48 -12.39 3.08
N PHE A 85 15.03 -11.41 2.35
CA PHE A 85 14.63 -11.13 0.98
C PHE A 85 14.89 -12.33 0.03
N LEU A 86 16.03 -13.01 0.19
CA LEU A 86 16.35 -14.23 -0.55
C LEU A 86 15.34 -15.35 -0.25
N GLY A 87 15.07 -15.60 1.03
CA GLY A 87 14.14 -16.64 1.48
C GLY A 87 12.73 -16.40 0.94
N GLU A 88 12.22 -15.18 1.07
CA GLU A 88 10.91 -14.79 0.52
C GLU A 88 10.85 -14.99 -1.00
N THR A 89 11.84 -14.47 -1.72
CA THR A 89 11.85 -14.49 -3.19
C THR A 89 11.90 -15.91 -3.73
N VAL A 90 12.75 -16.78 -3.18
CA VAL A 90 12.86 -18.17 -3.63
C VAL A 90 11.64 -19.01 -3.21
N THR A 91 10.96 -18.65 -2.12
CA THR A 91 9.75 -19.36 -1.67
C THR A 91 8.55 -19.06 -2.56
N ILE A 92 8.44 -17.82 -3.05
CA ILE A 92 7.29 -17.36 -3.84
C ILE A 92 7.54 -17.49 -5.35
N ALA A 93 8.80 -17.40 -5.76
CA ALA A 93 9.22 -17.45 -7.16
C ALA A 93 10.47 -18.34 -7.33
N ASP A 94 11.61 -17.75 -7.70
CA ASP A 94 12.86 -18.46 -7.98
C ASP A 94 14.09 -17.57 -7.72
N ILE A 95 15.28 -18.16 -7.85
CA ILE A 95 16.56 -17.47 -7.63
C ILE A 95 16.87 -16.43 -8.70
N GLU A 96 16.34 -16.58 -9.92
CA GLU A 96 16.56 -15.61 -10.99
C GLU A 96 15.84 -14.30 -10.67
N LYS A 97 14.65 -14.37 -10.06
CA LYS A 97 13.93 -13.19 -9.57
C LYS A 97 14.68 -12.42 -8.50
N TYR A 98 15.39 -13.10 -7.60
CA TYR A 98 16.24 -12.44 -6.62
C TYR A 98 17.37 -11.66 -7.31
N ASN A 99 18.08 -12.30 -8.24
CA ASN A 99 19.23 -11.71 -8.92
C ASN A 99 18.85 -10.53 -9.84
N ASN A 100 17.69 -10.61 -10.48
CA ASN A 100 17.27 -9.63 -11.49
C ASN A 100 16.29 -8.58 -10.95
N TYR A 101 15.89 -8.64 -9.67
CA TYR A 101 14.81 -7.81 -9.10
C TYR A 101 14.93 -6.32 -9.47
N ILE A 102 16.08 -5.69 -9.18
CA ILE A 102 16.28 -4.26 -9.46
C ILE A 102 16.35 -3.96 -10.96
N ALA A 103 16.94 -4.84 -11.76
CA ALA A 103 16.97 -4.68 -13.21
C ALA A 103 15.56 -4.76 -13.81
N GLU A 104 14.72 -5.68 -13.32
CA GLU A 104 13.32 -5.80 -13.73
C GLU A 104 12.51 -4.55 -13.33
N ILE A 105 12.67 -4.04 -12.10
CA ILE A 105 12.00 -2.82 -11.62
C ILE A 105 12.36 -1.60 -12.49
N LYS A 106 13.63 -1.44 -12.86
CA LYS A 106 14.09 -0.33 -13.71
C LYS A 106 13.45 -0.36 -15.11
N ASN A 107 13.19 -1.55 -15.63
CA ASN A 107 12.60 -1.76 -16.96
C ASN A 107 11.07 -1.61 -16.99
N VAL A 108 10.40 -1.49 -15.82
CA VAL A 108 8.95 -1.28 -15.76
C VAL A 108 8.58 0.01 -16.49
N LYS A 109 7.64 -0.09 -17.42
CA LYS A 109 7.11 1.05 -18.16
C LYS A 109 5.75 1.45 -17.62
N LYS A 110 5.33 2.66 -17.99
CA LYS A 110 4.01 3.19 -17.64
C LYS A 110 2.89 2.27 -18.15
N GLU A 111 3.03 1.68 -19.32
CA GLU A 111 2.05 0.76 -19.90
C GLU A 111 1.88 -0.50 -19.05
N ASP A 112 2.97 -1.02 -18.46
CA ASP A 112 2.93 -2.19 -17.58
C ASP A 112 2.15 -1.88 -16.30
N VAL A 113 2.33 -0.68 -15.75
CA VAL A 113 1.59 -0.21 -14.56
C VAL A 113 0.09 -0.10 -14.87
N ILE A 114 -0.26 0.50 -16.01
CA ILE A 114 -1.65 0.63 -16.46
C ILE A 114 -2.28 -0.77 -16.63
N ALA A 115 -1.61 -1.65 -17.36
CA ALA A 115 -2.11 -3.01 -17.62
C ALA A 115 -2.29 -3.80 -16.31
N CYS A 116 -1.37 -3.65 -15.35
CA CYS A 116 -1.47 -4.26 -14.03
C CYS A 116 -2.67 -3.73 -13.23
N ALA A 117 -2.86 -2.40 -13.23
CA ALA A 117 -3.99 -1.75 -12.55
C ALA A 117 -5.34 -2.18 -13.14
N GLU A 118 -5.46 -2.25 -14.47
CA GLU A 118 -6.67 -2.72 -15.15
C GLU A 118 -6.97 -4.20 -14.87
N LYS A 119 -5.93 -5.03 -14.85
CA LYS A 119 -6.06 -6.47 -14.61
C LYS A 119 -6.52 -6.80 -13.19
N TYR A 120 -5.92 -6.15 -12.18
CA TYR A 120 -6.08 -6.57 -10.78
C TYR A 120 -6.93 -5.62 -9.92
N LEU A 121 -6.90 -4.30 -10.14
CA LEU A 121 -7.55 -3.33 -9.24
C LEU A 121 -9.01 -3.05 -9.66
N LYS A 122 -9.85 -4.08 -9.69
CA LYS A 122 -11.26 -3.95 -10.08
C LYS A 122 -12.14 -3.52 -8.91
N HIS A 123 -13.05 -2.57 -9.15
CA HIS A 123 -14.00 -2.13 -8.14
C HIS A 123 -14.90 -3.28 -7.63
N GLU A 124 -15.22 -4.26 -8.46
CA GLU A 124 -16.06 -5.41 -8.06
C GLU A 124 -15.28 -6.47 -7.26
N SER A 125 -13.95 -6.42 -7.29
CA SER A 125 -13.07 -7.43 -6.71
C SER A 125 -12.30 -6.90 -5.50
N HIS A 126 -13.02 -6.28 -4.55
CA HIS A 126 -12.43 -5.83 -3.28
C HIS A 126 -13.24 -6.31 -2.08
N SER A 127 -12.57 -6.41 -0.94
CA SER A 127 -13.18 -6.59 0.37
C SER A 127 -12.87 -5.36 1.24
N LEU A 128 -13.86 -4.90 2.01
CA LEU A 128 -13.70 -3.80 2.95
C LEU A 128 -13.88 -4.32 4.37
N VAL A 129 -12.87 -4.11 5.20
CA VAL A 129 -12.92 -4.41 6.64
C VAL A 129 -12.80 -3.10 7.39
N VAL A 130 -13.78 -2.79 8.22
CA VAL A 130 -13.79 -1.61 9.09
C VAL A 130 -13.72 -2.09 10.53
N ILE A 131 -12.73 -1.60 11.26
CA ILE A 131 -12.54 -1.91 12.68
C ILE A 131 -12.81 -0.63 13.47
N GLU A 132 -13.82 -0.68 14.32
CA GLU A 132 -14.19 0.43 15.19
C GLU A 132 -13.91 0.07 16.66
N PRO A 133 -13.46 1.04 17.48
CA PRO A 133 -13.40 0.83 18.91
C PRO A 133 -14.82 0.54 19.44
N LYS A 134 -14.95 -0.44 20.34
CA LYS A 134 -16.20 -0.67 21.06
C LYS A 134 -16.62 0.65 21.72
N LYS A 135 -17.86 1.10 21.49
CA LYS A 135 -18.42 2.25 22.21
C LYS A 135 -18.20 2.02 23.71
N ALA A 136 -17.35 2.84 24.32
CA ALA A 136 -17.12 2.78 25.75
C ALA A 136 -18.46 3.08 26.46
N GLU A 137 -18.98 2.12 27.22
CA GLU A 137 -20.07 2.38 28.15
C GLU A 137 -19.55 3.32 29.24
N LYS A 138 -19.92 4.60 29.13
CA LYS A 138 -19.76 5.71 30.09
C LYS A 138 -18.34 5.96 30.64
N LYS A 139 -17.93 7.23 30.52
CA LYS A 139 -16.78 7.83 31.21
C LYS A 139 -16.74 7.37 32.67
N MET A 140 -15.65 6.71 33.07
CA MET A 140 -15.27 6.69 34.47
C MET A 140 -15.04 8.16 34.89
N GLU A 141 -15.87 8.67 35.80
CA GLU A 141 -15.54 9.89 36.52
C GLU A 141 -14.20 9.63 37.22
N VAL A 142 -13.16 10.34 36.78
CA VAL A 142 -11.88 10.38 37.48
C VAL A 142 -12.19 10.96 38.86
N GLY A 143 -12.20 10.08 39.86
CA GLY A 143 -12.47 10.43 41.24
C GLY A 143 -11.61 11.62 41.66
N LYS A 144 -12.26 12.65 42.22
CA LYS A 144 -11.58 13.79 42.81
C LYS A 144 -10.55 13.27 43.82
N LEU A 145 -9.28 13.63 43.63
CA LEU A 145 -8.26 13.48 44.66
C LEU A 145 -8.73 14.24 45.91
N ALA A 146 -9.03 13.50 46.98
CA ALA A 146 -9.23 14.08 48.30
C ALA A 146 -7.89 14.67 48.76
N LYS A 147 -7.95 15.90 49.29
CA LYS A 147 -6.81 16.62 49.87
C LYS A 147 -6.28 15.94 51.12
#